data_AF-A0A0K9NTA2-F1
#
_entry.id   AF-A0A0K9NTA2-F1
#
_cell.length_a   1.000
_cell.length_b   1.000
_cell.length_c   1.000
_cell.angle_alpha   90.00
_cell.angle_beta   90.00
_cell.angle_gamma   90.00
#
_symmetry.space_group_name_H-M   'P 1'
#
loop_
_entity.id
_entity.type
_entity.pdbx_description
1 polymer ?
#
loop_
_entity_poly.entity_id
_entity_poly.type
_entity_poly.pdbx_seq_one_letter_code
_entity_poly.pdbx_strand_id
1 'polypeptide(L)'
;MNPLEICNVTDKNLAKFPKKLGSIGNWIQCRGMIYNEKDDNDAGVLCGKWRRSPLFVTQTDNWDCFCSVVWDPFHSDCAVPQEIETDEVMKHLKFVDLLKNRLNKTNT
;
A
#
# COMPACT_ATOMS: atom_id res chain seq x y z
N MET A 1 -12.74 -20.06 0.82
CA MET A 1 -12.22 -19.76 -0.52
C MET A 1 -10.73 -19.52 -0.41
N ASN A 2 -9.94 -20.30 -1.13
CA ASN A 2 -8.48 -20.17 -1.15
C ASN A 2 -8.12 -19.03 -2.13
N PRO A 3 -7.39 -17.98 -1.71
CA PRO A 3 -6.97 -16.88 -2.59
C PRO A 3 -6.16 -17.33 -3.83
N LEU A 4 -5.61 -18.54 -3.80
CA LEU A 4 -4.86 -19.16 -4.89
C LEU A 4 -5.76 -19.71 -6.01
N GLU A 5 -7.07 -19.89 -5.79
CA GLU A 5 -8.00 -20.37 -6.82
C GLU A 5 -8.47 -19.27 -7.79
N ILE A 6 -8.28 -17.99 -7.43
CA ILE A 6 -8.66 -16.86 -8.30
C ILE A 6 -7.68 -16.69 -9.46
N CYS A 7 -6.47 -17.25 -9.33
CA CYS A 7 -5.44 -17.17 -10.35
C CYS A 7 -5.15 -18.59 -10.82
N ASN A 8 -5.57 -18.97 -12.03
CA ASN A 8 -5.19 -20.22 -12.70
C ASN A 8 -3.67 -20.26 -12.98
N VAL A 9 -2.87 -20.33 -11.93
CA VAL A 9 -1.42 -20.31 -11.97
C VAL A 9 -0.95 -21.68 -11.52
N THR A 10 -0.74 -22.57 -12.48
CA THR A 10 -0.02 -23.82 -12.24
C THR A 10 1.40 -23.50 -11.75
N ASP A 11 1.93 -24.31 -10.82
CA ASP A 11 3.24 -24.11 -10.16
C ASP A 11 4.40 -23.81 -11.13
N LYS A 12 4.32 -24.32 -12.37
CA LYS A 12 5.31 -24.08 -13.44
C LYS A 12 5.35 -22.63 -13.93
N ASN A 13 4.26 -21.87 -13.75
CA ASN A 13 4.18 -20.45 -14.09
C ASN A 13 4.63 -19.54 -12.94
N LEU A 14 4.67 -20.03 -11.70
CA LEU A 14 5.19 -19.27 -10.55
C LEU A 14 6.66 -18.86 -10.77
N ALA A 15 7.45 -19.75 -11.37
CA ALA A 15 8.85 -19.52 -11.75
C ALA A 15 9.04 -18.52 -12.91
N LYS A 16 7.98 -18.21 -13.66
CA LYS A 16 7.97 -17.24 -14.78
C LYS A 16 7.43 -15.87 -14.37
N PHE A 17 6.92 -15.70 -13.14
CA PHE A 17 6.63 -14.36 -12.65
C PHE A 17 7.96 -13.59 -12.60
N PRO A 18 8.02 -12.38 -13.16
CA PRO A 18 9.21 -11.58 -13.01
C PRO A 18 9.44 -11.42 -11.51
N LYS A 19 10.58 -11.90 -11.02
CA LYS A 19 11.03 -11.64 -9.63
C LYS A 19 11.10 -10.14 -9.30
N LYS A 20 10.95 -9.27 -10.31
CA LYS A 20 10.87 -7.81 -10.27
C LYS A 20 9.44 -7.23 -10.20
N LEU A 21 8.37 -8.03 -10.16
CA LEU A 21 7.01 -7.48 -9.98
C LEU A 21 6.76 -6.91 -8.57
N GLY A 22 7.73 -7.04 -7.65
CA GLY A 22 7.73 -6.33 -6.36
C GLY A 22 7.89 -4.81 -6.47
N SER A 23 8.16 -4.26 -7.65
CA SER A 23 8.42 -2.82 -7.80
C SER A 23 7.16 -1.95 -7.92
N ILE A 24 6.03 -2.47 -8.39
CA ILE A 24 4.79 -1.69 -8.59
C ILE A 24 3.70 -2.30 -7.72
N GLY A 25 3.44 -1.63 -6.60
CA GLY A 25 2.37 -1.99 -5.66
C GLY A 25 1.36 -0.86 -5.52
N ASN A 26 0.17 -1.17 -5.05
CA ASN A 26 -0.75 -0.15 -4.56
C ASN A 26 -0.17 0.44 -3.26
N TRP A 27 -0.47 1.71 -3.00
CA TRP A 27 0.01 2.43 -1.83
C TRP A 27 -1.17 3.09 -1.13
N ILE A 28 -1.15 3.07 0.19
CA ILE A 28 -2.14 3.73 1.04
C ILE A 28 -1.44 4.65 2.03
N GLN A 29 -2.02 5.81 2.28
CA GLN A 29 -1.44 6.81 3.17
C GLN A 29 -2.10 6.70 4.55
N CYS A 30 -1.26 6.59 5.59
CA CYS A 30 -1.69 6.61 6.98
C CYS A 30 -2.34 7.95 7.35
N ARG A 31 -3.55 7.89 7.90
CA ARG A 31 -4.31 9.02 8.45
C ARG A 31 -4.31 9.07 9.97
N GLY A 32 -3.58 8.15 10.63
CA GLY A 32 -3.47 8.12 12.08
C GLY A 32 -2.77 9.37 12.64
N MET A 33 -3.29 9.87 13.77
CA MET A 33 -2.69 10.95 14.56
C MET A 33 -1.76 10.37 15.62
N ILE A 34 -0.59 10.96 15.80
CA ILE A 34 0.39 10.61 16.81
C ILE A 34 0.35 11.70 17.88
N TYR A 35 0.06 11.33 19.12
CA TYR A 35 -0.02 12.24 20.26
C TYR A 35 1.18 12.07 21.18
N ASN A 36 1.63 13.15 21.78
CA ASN A 36 2.65 13.19 22.82
C ASN A 36 1.98 12.94 24.17
N GLU A 37 2.24 11.78 24.75
CA GLU A 37 1.65 11.36 26.04
C GLU A 37 1.98 12.28 27.24
N LYS A 38 2.88 13.25 27.06
CA LYS A 38 3.33 14.19 28.11
C LYS A 38 2.67 15.56 28.02
N ASP A 39 1.87 15.82 26.98
CA ASP A 39 1.20 17.09 26.77
C ASP A 39 -0.30 16.87 26.54
N ASP A 40 -1.09 17.15 27.58
CA ASP A 40 -2.54 16.99 27.56
C ASP A 40 -3.24 17.94 26.56
N ASN A 41 -2.53 18.95 26.02
CA ASN A 41 -3.03 19.86 25.00
C ASN A 41 -2.44 19.58 23.61
N ASP A 42 -1.82 18.42 23.40
CA ASP A 42 -1.25 18.09 22.10
C ASP A 42 -2.33 17.95 21.02
N ALA A 43 -2.23 18.79 19.99
CA ALA A 43 -3.08 18.72 18.80
C ALA A 43 -2.83 17.44 17.98
N GLY A 44 -1.72 16.75 18.25
CA GLY A 44 -1.27 15.56 17.54
C GLY A 44 -0.66 15.88 16.19
N VAL A 45 0.19 14.97 15.71
CA VAL A 45 0.84 15.07 14.39
C VAL A 45 0.34 13.94 13.50
N LEU A 46 -0.08 14.27 12.27
CA LEU A 46 -0.49 13.28 11.29
C LEU A 46 0.70 12.39 10.91
N CYS A 47 0.53 11.07 10.95
CA CYS A 47 1.58 10.12 10.59
C CYS A 47 2.01 10.26 9.12
N GLY A 48 1.05 10.30 8.19
CA GLY A 48 1.28 10.62 6.77
C GLY A 48 2.11 9.61 5.96
N LYS A 49 2.64 8.55 6.58
CA LYS A 49 3.47 7.53 5.94
C LYS A 49 2.69 6.73 4.92
N TRP A 50 3.35 6.39 3.82
CA TRP A 50 2.87 5.47 2.81
C TRP A 50 3.21 4.03 3.15
N ARG A 51 2.21 3.15 3.05
CA ARG A 51 2.37 1.70 3.23
C ARG A 51 2.01 0.97 1.95
N ARG A 52 2.79 -0.06 1.61
CA ARG A 52 2.41 -0.97 0.52
C ARG A 52 1.13 -1.68 0.89
N SER A 53 0.28 -1.83 -0.10
CA SER A 53 -1.06 -2.36 0.10
C SER A 53 -1.45 -3.30 -1.04
N PRO A 54 -2.27 -4.33 -0.78
CA PRO A 54 -2.94 -5.08 -1.83
C PRO A 54 -3.75 -4.17 -2.77
N LEU A 55 -3.94 -4.60 -4.02
CA LEU A 55 -4.65 -3.81 -5.04
C LEU A 55 -6.13 -3.53 -4.70
N PHE A 56 -6.75 -4.37 -3.88
CA PHE A 56 -8.17 -4.24 -3.49
C PHE A 56 -8.38 -3.28 -2.31
N VAL A 57 -7.32 -2.84 -1.64
CA VAL A 57 -7.43 -1.90 -0.53
C VAL A 57 -7.47 -0.48 -1.07
N THR A 58 -8.49 0.28 -0.67
CA THR A 58 -8.70 1.67 -1.10
C THR A 58 -8.42 2.63 0.04
N GLN A 59 -7.99 3.85 -0.29
CA GLN A 59 -7.81 4.91 0.71
C GLN A 59 -9.14 5.24 1.40
N THR A 60 -9.11 5.33 2.72
CA THR A 60 -10.20 5.85 3.56
C THR A 60 -9.65 6.87 4.55
N ASP A 61 -10.52 7.72 5.11
CA ASP A 61 -10.10 8.74 6.09
C ASP A 61 -9.67 8.16 7.44
N ASN A 62 -10.15 6.97 7.78
CA ASN A 62 -9.85 6.30 9.05
C ASN A 62 -8.77 5.21 8.93
N TRP A 63 -8.03 5.16 7.81
CA TRP A 63 -7.00 4.15 7.62
C TRP A 63 -5.70 4.54 8.35
N ASP A 64 -5.15 3.65 9.16
CA ASP A 64 -3.87 3.83 9.86
C ASP A 64 -2.88 2.69 9.59
N CYS A 65 -1.63 2.83 10.07
CA CYS A 65 -0.61 1.80 9.87
C CYS A 65 -1.02 0.45 10.45
N PHE A 66 -1.73 0.42 11.58
CA PHE A 66 -2.13 -0.83 12.23
C PHE A 66 -3.03 -1.69 11.34
N CYS A 67 -3.84 -1.08 10.49
CA CYS A 67 -4.65 -1.78 9.51
C CYS A 67 -3.83 -2.71 8.58
N SER A 68 -2.53 -2.47 8.39
CA SER A 68 -1.68 -3.35 7.56
C SER A 68 -1.23 -4.63 8.25
N VAL A 69 -1.47 -4.80 9.56
CA VAL A 69 -0.97 -5.97 10.33
C VAL A 69 -1.32 -7.31 9.70
N VAL A 70 -2.46 -7.38 9.00
CA VAL A 70 -2.93 -8.61 8.36
C VAL A 70 -2.15 -9.02 7.10
N TRP A 71 -1.40 -8.10 6.48
CA TRP A 71 -0.60 -8.39 5.27
C TRP A 71 0.88 -7.94 5.35
N ASP A 72 1.19 -6.98 6.22
CA ASP A 72 2.54 -6.45 6.46
C ASP A 72 2.70 -6.05 7.93
N PRO A 73 2.99 -7.01 8.83
CA PRO A 73 3.18 -6.75 10.26
C PRO A 73 4.49 -6.01 10.56
N PHE A 74 5.45 -5.95 9.63
CA PHE A 74 6.72 -5.26 9.87
C PHE A 74 6.57 -3.74 9.78
N HIS A 75 5.57 -3.26 9.02
CA HIS A 75 5.29 -1.83 8.85
C HIS A 75 3.94 -1.40 9.45
N SER A 76 3.33 -2.22 10.31
CA SER A 76 1.99 -1.97 10.86
C SER A 76 1.95 -1.05 12.07
N ASP A 77 2.95 -0.19 12.25
CA ASP A 77 3.02 0.76 13.36
C ASP A 77 3.46 2.13 12.84
N CYS A 78 2.91 3.21 13.41
CA CYS A 78 3.21 4.58 13.02
C CYS A 78 4.66 5.00 13.35
N ALA A 79 5.31 4.37 14.31
CA ALA A 79 6.71 4.59 14.67
C ALA A 79 7.68 3.93 13.68
N VAL A 80 7.23 2.93 12.91
CA VAL A 80 8.09 2.25 11.93
C VAL A 80 8.36 3.19 10.74
N PRO A 81 9.61 3.30 10.26
CA PRO A 81 9.93 4.09 9.07
C PRO A 81 9.14 3.67 7.81
N GLN A 82 9.01 4.59 6.87
CA GLN A 82 8.46 4.29 5.55
C GLN A 82 9.44 3.40 4.76
N GLU A 83 8.94 2.48 3.93
CA GLU A 83 9.80 1.55 3.18
C GLU A 83 10.69 2.27 2.14
N ILE A 84 10.11 3.25 1.43
CA ILE A 84 10.78 4.04 0.40
C ILE A 84 10.32 5.49 0.51
N GLU A 85 11.09 6.44 -0.03
CA GLU A 85 10.72 7.86 0.03
C GLU A 85 9.40 8.18 -0.69
N THR A 86 8.71 9.22 -0.21
CA THR A 86 7.40 9.63 -0.73
C THR A 86 7.45 9.95 -2.22
N ASP A 87 8.51 10.58 -2.71
CA ASP A 87 8.68 10.88 -4.14
C ASP A 87 8.67 9.61 -5.01
N GLU A 88 9.19 8.51 -4.47
CA GLU A 88 9.27 7.22 -5.15
C GLU A 88 7.91 6.52 -5.13
N VAL A 89 7.16 6.65 -4.03
CA VAL A 89 5.74 6.24 -3.98
C VAL A 89 4.92 6.99 -5.03
N MET A 90 5.11 8.30 -5.16
CA MET A 90 4.36 9.12 -6.13
C MET A 90 4.68 8.71 -7.57
N LYS A 91 5.91 8.29 -7.88
CA LYS A 91 6.25 7.71 -9.19
C LYS A 91 5.49 6.41 -9.45
N HIS A 92 5.37 5.54 -8.46
CA HIS A 92 4.60 4.30 -8.57
C HIS A 92 3.11 4.56 -8.82
N LEU A 93 2.50 5.47 -8.05
CA LEU A 93 1.08 5.82 -8.19
C LEU A 93 0.78 6.39 -9.58
N LYS A 94 1.61 7.34 -10.06
CA LYS A 94 1.49 7.88 -11.43
C LYS A 94 1.57 6.79 -12.50
N PHE A 95 2.47 5.82 -12.33
CA PHE A 95 2.59 4.70 -13.26
C PHE A 95 1.33 3.82 -13.25
N VAL A 96 0.78 3.51 -12.07
CA VAL A 96 -0.47 2.76 -11.94
C VAL A 96 -1.64 3.49 -12.62
N ASP A 97 -1.75 4.80 -12.46
CA ASP A 97 -2.81 5.59 -13.10
C ASP A 97 -2.65 5.65 -14.62
N LEU A 98 -1.42 5.75 -15.14
CA LEU A 98 -1.14 5.62 -16.57
C LEU A 98 -1.59 4.26 -17.12
N LEU A 99 -1.35 3.17 -16.38
CA LEU A 99 -1.80 1.83 -16.77
C LEU A 99 -3.33 1.73 -16.78
N LYS A 100 -4.01 2.20 -15.72
CA LYS A 100 -5.48 2.24 -15.64
C LYS A 100 -6.08 2.98 -16.84
N ASN A 101 -5.53 4.15 -17.17
CA ASN A 101 -5.98 4.95 -18.30
C ASN A 101 -5.83 4.24 -19.65
N ARG A 102 -4.75 3.46 -19.84
CA ARG A 102 -4.55 2.68 -21.08
C ARG A 102 -5.55 1.53 -21.17
N LEU A 103 -5.76 0.80 -20.09
CA LEU A 103 -6.68 -0.33 -20.05
C LEU A 103 -8.14 0.12 -20.29
N ASN A 104 -8.54 1.27 -19.75
CA ASN A 104 -9.88 1.82 -19.97
C ASN A 104 -10.10 2.27 -21.43
N LYS A 105 -9.06 2.78 -22.11
CA LYS A 105 -9.15 3.19 -23.51
C LYS A 105 -9.34 2.03 -24.48
N THR A 106 -8.92 0.83 -24.13
CA THR A 106 -9.08 -0.38 -24.96
C THR A 106 -10.48 -1.00 -24.90
N ASN A 107 -11.35 -0.54 -23.98
CA ASN A 107 -12.71 -1.04 -23.81
C ASN A 107 -13.79 -0.14 -24.46
N THR A 108 -13.37 0.79 -25.34
CA THR A 108 -14.27 1.69 -26.12
C THR A 108 -13.95 1.52 -27.60
#